data_AF-A0A3C1FWD5-F1
#
_entry.id   AF-A0A3C1FWD5-F1
#
_cell.length_a   1.000
_cell.length_b   1.000
_cell.length_c   1.000
_cell.angle_alpha   90.00
_cell.angle_beta   90.00
_cell.angle_gamma   90.00
#
_symmetry.space_group_name_H-M   'P 1'
#
loop_
_entity.id
_entity.type
_entity.pdbx_description
1 polymer ?
#
loop_
_entity_poly.entity_id
_entity_poly.type
_entity_poly.pdbx_seq_one_letter_code
_entity_poly.pdbx_strand_id
1 'polypeptide(L)'
;MKIGVFDLVLFGLIFSSVYAEIDAKEISVYGDHCQLCGEYAYCRKQPTYGQAVSALRSYYEQRGLQVLVLKQKARFLEAEIYKGGCIVDRVLLDLKTGRIRSTY
;
A
#
# COMPACT_ATOMS: atom_id res chain seq x y z
N MET A 1 43.04 -41.15 -14.64
CA MET A 1 42.15 -41.23 -13.46
C MET A 1 41.12 -40.13 -13.60
N LYS A 2 39.83 -40.51 -13.60
CA LYS A 2 38.67 -39.64 -13.83
C LYS A 2 38.41 -38.83 -12.55
N ILE A 3 38.65 -37.52 -12.60
CA ILE A 3 38.17 -36.59 -11.57
C ILE A 3 36.83 -36.06 -12.06
N GLY A 4 35.81 -36.23 -11.23
CA GLY A 4 34.44 -36.48 -11.65
C GLY A 4 33.63 -35.25 -12.07
N VAL A 5 32.71 -35.52 -12.98
CA VAL A 5 31.59 -34.66 -13.42
C VAL A 5 30.52 -34.52 -12.32
N PHE A 6 30.89 -34.75 -11.06
CA PHE A 6 29.95 -34.83 -9.93
C PHE A 6 29.77 -33.50 -9.20
N ASP A 7 30.72 -32.57 -9.32
CA ASP A 7 30.65 -31.28 -8.62
C ASP A 7 29.85 -30.19 -9.35
N LEU A 8 29.46 -30.41 -10.61
CA LEU A 8 28.71 -29.40 -11.37
C LEU A 8 27.18 -29.43 -11.14
N VAL A 9 26.67 -30.45 -10.42
CA VAL A 9 25.24 -30.57 -10.12
C VAL A 9 24.86 -29.87 -8.80
N LEU A 10 25.85 -29.56 -7.95
CA LEU A 10 25.60 -28.93 -6.65
C LEU A 10 25.42 -27.40 -6.69
N PHE A 11 25.61 -26.77 -7.85
CA PHE A 11 25.39 -25.32 -8.03
C PHE A 11 23.98 -24.94 -8.51
N GLY A 12 23.09 -25.93 -8.71
CA GLY A 12 21.79 -25.74 -9.35
C GLY A 12 20.59 -25.53 -8.41
N LEU A 13 20.76 -25.56 -7.08
CA LEU A 13 19.64 -25.57 -6.11
C LEU A 13 19.56 -24.33 -5.23
N ILE A 14 20.14 -23.20 -5.65
CA ILE A 14 20.01 -21.92 -4.93
C ILE A 14 19.02 -20.99 -5.64
N PHE A 15 17.89 -21.52 -6.14
CA PHE A 15 16.68 -20.70 -6.25
C PHE A 15 16.07 -20.61 -4.86
N SER A 16 16.73 -19.85 -3.99
CA SER A 16 16.09 -19.32 -2.79
C SER A 16 14.99 -18.40 -3.30
N SER A 17 13.76 -18.90 -3.32
CA SER A 17 12.58 -18.07 -3.43
C SER A 17 12.56 -17.14 -2.22
N VAL A 18 13.14 -15.95 -2.40
CA VAL A 18 12.96 -14.80 -1.52
C VAL A 18 11.50 -14.40 -1.65
N TYR A 19 10.63 -15.12 -0.96
CA TYR A 19 9.36 -14.56 -0.54
C TYR A 19 9.73 -13.59 0.58
N ALA A 20 9.95 -12.33 0.19
CA ALA A 20 9.90 -11.25 1.13
C ALA A 20 8.50 -11.29 1.74
N GLU A 21 8.39 -11.81 2.96
CA GLU A 21 7.22 -11.59 3.81
C GLU A 21 7.00 -10.08 3.81
N ILE A 22 5.93 -9.65 3.18
CA ILE A 22 5.59 -8.24 3.14
C ILE A 22 5.18 -7.91 4.57
N ASP A 23 6.06 -7.24 5.30
CA ASP A 23 5.83 -6.87 6.69
C ASP A 23 4.51 -6.10 6.75
N ALA A 24 3.50 -6.71 7.38
CA ALA A 24 2.15 -6.16 7.43
C ALA A 24 2.12 -4.74 8.05
N LYS A 25 3.14 -4.40 8.84
CA LYS A 25 3.33 -3.07 9.44
C LYS A 25 3.76 -2.01 8.42
N GLU A 26 4.39 -2.41 7.31
CA GLU A 26 4.77 -1.52 6.22
C GLU A 26 3.56 -1.20 5.30
N ILE A 27 2.56 -2.08 5.29
CA ILE A 27 1.39 -1.98 4.41
C ILE A 27 0.17 -1.36 5.11
N SER A 28 -0.20 -1.90 6.28
CA SER A 28 -1.46 -1.57 6.94
C SER A 28 -1.26 -0.44 7.93
N VAL A 29 -1.83 0.71 7.59
CA VAL A 29 -1.78 1.92 8.40
C VAL A 29 -3.16 2.22 8.97
N TYR A 30 -3.74 1.20 9.63
CA TYR A 30 -5.06 1.31 10.24
C TYR A 30 -5.10 2.47 11.24
N GLY A 31 -5.92 3.48 10.95
CA GLY A 31 -6.07 4.66 11.80
C GLY A 31 -5.01 5.74 11.58
N ASP A 32 -4.09 5.57 10.62
CA ASP A 32 -3.13 6.61 10.25
C ASP A 32 -3.81 7.77 9.52
N HIS A 33 -3.11 8.89 9.50
CA HIS A 33 -3.62 10.17 9.08
C HIS A 33 -3.02 10.59 7.73
N CYS A 34 -3.88 10.63 6.71
CA CYS A 34 -3.53 11.28 5.46
C CYS A 34 -3.44 12.78 5.69
N GLN A 35 -2.36 13.43 5.23
CA GLN A 35 -2.22 14.90 5.22
C GLN A 35 -3.16 15.55 4.17
N LEU A 36 -4.42 15.13 4.16
CA LEU A 36 -5.51 15.72 3.39
C LEU A 36 -5.99 17.03 4.01
N CYS A 37 -5.93 17.09 5.35
CA CYS A 37 -6.37 18.21 6.16
C CYS A 37 -5.15 18.81 6.89
N GLY A 38 -5.29 20.04 7.41
CA GLY A 38 -4.24 20.66 8.25
C GLY A 38 -3.89 19.83 9.49
N GLU A 39 -2.93 20.30 10.29
CA GLU A 39 -2.30 19.56 11.41
C GLU A 39 -3.25 18.82 12.38
N TYR A 40 -4.50 19.25 12.54
CA TYR A 40 -5.43 18.74 13.56
C TYR A 40 -6.42 17.68 13.08
N ALA A 41 -6.08 16.91 12.05
CA ALA A 41 -6.88 15.76 11.60
C ALA A 41 -8.38 16.04 11.38
N TYR A 42 -8.67 17.24 10.91
CA TYR A 42 -10.02 17.71 10.65
C TYR A 42 -10.02 18.72 9.51
N CYS A 43 -10.78 18.42 8.46
CA CYS A 43 -10.92 19.28 7.31
C CYS A 43 -11.95 20.39 7.61
N ARG A 44 -11.51 21.65 7.69
CA ARG A 44 -12.41 22.81 7.88
C ARG A 44 -13.41 22.97 6.74
N LYS A 45 -12.99 22.62 5.52
CA LYS A 45 -13.83 22.51 4.33
C LYS A 45 -13.67 21.11 3.77
N GLN A 46 -14.76 20.51 3.29
CA GLN A 46 -14.68 19.17 2.71
C GLN A 46 -13.79 19.21 1.45
N PRO A 47 -12.77 18.35 1.35
CA PRO A 47 -11.92 18.25 0.17
C PRO A 47 -12.73 17.85 -1.06
N THR A 48 -12.34 18.36 -2.21
CA THR A 48 -12.88 17.87 -3.48
C THR A 48 -12.40 16.44 -3.75
N TYR A 49 -13.11 15.71 -4.63
CA TYR A 49 -12.69 14.38 -5.06
C TYR A 49 -11.23 14.37 -5.54
N GLY A 50 -10.84 15.33 -6.39
CA GLY A 50 -9.47 15.43 -6.90
C GLY A 50 -8.42 15.64 -5.80
N GLN A 51 -8.71 16.50 -4.81
CA GLN A 51 -7.83 16.70 -3.66
C GLN A 51 -7.68 15.43 -2.82
N ALA A 52 -8.79 14.73 -2.59
CA ALA A 52 -8.79 13.48 -1.85
C ALA A 52 -7.98 12.37 -2.54
N VAL A 53 -8.18 12.20 -3.84
CA VAL A 53 -7.44 11.24 -4.67
C VAL A 53 -5.95 11.56 -4.65
N SER A 54 -5.60 12.84 -4.85
CA SER A 54 -4.20 13.27 -4.86
C SER A 54 -3.52 13.02 -3.52
N ALA A 55 -4.16 13.40 -2.41
CA ALA A 55 -3.58 13.20 -1.08
C ALA A 55 -3.40 11.72 -0.73
N LEU A 56 -4.39 10.89 -1.06
CA LEU A 56 -4.32 9.44 -0.81
C LEU A 56 -3.21 8.79 -1.62
N ARG A 57 -3.04 9.18 -2.89
CA ARG A 57 -1.94 8.72 -3.75
C ARG A 57 -0.60 9.12 -3.17
N SER A 58 -0.39 10.41 -2.91
CA SER A 58 0.88 10.90 -2.37
C SER A 58 1.25 10.21 -1.06
N TYR A 59 0.27 9.93 -0.20
CA TYR A 59 0.49 9.20 1.04
C TYR A 59 1.04 7.78 0.82
N TYR A 60 0.49 7.01 -0.11
CA TYR A 60 0.93 5.63 -0.36
C TYR A 60 2.15 5.54 -1.30
N GLU A 61 2.29 6.47 -2.25
CA GLU A 61 3.43 6.52 -3.17
C GLU A 61 4.77 6.73 -2.43
N GLN A 62 4.77 7.52 -1.35
CA GLN A 62 5.93 7.69 -0.47
C GLN A 62 6.40 6.38 0.18
N ARG A 63 5.54 5.35 0.19
CA ARG A 63 5.82 4.00 0.71
C ARG A 63 6.05 2.97 -0.39
N GLY A 64 6.15 3.40 -1.64
CA GLY A 64 6.30 2.51 -2.80
C GLY A 64 5.03 1.71 -3.12
N LEU A 65 3.86 2.18 -2.68
CA LEU A 65 2.57 1.55 -2.91
C LEU A 65 1.76 2.31 -3.96
N GLN A 66 0.97 1.58 -4.75
CA GLN A 66 0.08 2.16 -5.77
C GLN A 66 -1.36 2.19 -5.28
N VAL A 67 -2.11 3.21 -5.69
CA VAL A 67 -3.51 3.41 -5.27
C VAL A 67 -4.45 3.39 -6.46
N LEU A 68 -5.41 2.46 -6.45
CA LEU A 68 -6.55 2.46 -7.36
C LEU A 68 -7.79 2.92 -6.60
N VAL A 69 -8.30 4.10 -6.95
CA VAL A 69 -9.53 4.63 -6.36
C VAL A 69 -10.72 3.98 -7.04
N LEU A 70 -11.55 3.29 -6.26
CA LEU A 70 -12.71 2.57 -6.77
C LEU A 70 -13.92 3.49 -6.91
N LYS A 71 -14.26 4.21 -5.84
CA LYS A 71 -15.43 5.10 -5.78
C LYS A 71 -15.36 6.03 -4.59
N GLN A 72 -16.13 7.11 -4.66
CA GLN A 72 -16.47 7.94 -3.50
C GLN A 72 -17.93 7.68 -3.12
N LYS A 73 -18.19 7.44 -1.82
CA LYS A 73 -19.55 7.34 -1.25
C LYS A 73 -19.67 8.31 -0.08
N ALA A 74 -20.46 9.37 -0.27
CA ALA A 74 -20.61 10.46 0.69
C ALA A 74 -19.25 11.03 1.13
N ARG A 75 -18.90 10.86 2.42
CA ARG A 75 -17.64 11.34 3.00
C ARG A 75 -16.49 10.35 2.91
N PHE A 76 -16.66 9.19 2.28
CA PHE A 76 -15.63 8.16 2.22
C PHE A 76 -15.15 7.94 0.78
N LEU A 77 -13.83 7.87 0.62
CA LEU A 77 -13.17 7.48 -0.61
C LEU A 77 -12.63 6.06 -0.44
N GLU A 78 -13.08 5.14 -1.30
CA GLU A 78 -12.68 3.73 -1.27
C GLU A 78 -11.59 3.46 -2.31
N ALA A 79 -10.52 2.79 -1.89
CA ALA A 79 -9.39 2.50 -2.75
C ALA A 79 -8.76 1.14 -2.45
N GLU A 80 -8.17 0.53 -3.47
CA GLU A 80 -7.31 -0.64 -3.37
C GLU A 80 -5.85 -0.20 -3.39
N ILE A 81 -5.05 -0.79 -2.52
CA ILE A 81 -3.62 -0.54 -2.40
C ILE A 81 -2.88 -1.73 -2.98
N TYR A 82 -1.88 -1.45 -3.83
CA TYR A 82 -1.10 -2.47 -4.52
C TYR A 82 0.39 -2.36 -4.20
N LYS A 83 1.05 -3.52 -4.09
CA LYS A 83 2.52 -3.67 -4.07
C LYS A 83 2.92 -4.69 -5.13
N GLY A 84 3.73 -4.29 -6.10
CA GLY A 84 4.19 -5.20 -7.16
C GLY A 84 3.07 -5.85 -8.00
N GLY A 85 1.95 -5.15 -8.20
CA GLY A 85 0.79 -5.66 -8.97
C GLY A 85 -0.19 -6.53 -8.16
N CYS A 86 0.11 -6.84 -6.91
CA CYS A 86 -0.80 -7.56 -6.01
C CYS A 86 -1.56 -6.58 -5.12
N ILE A 87 -2.85 -6.85 -4.87
CA ILE A 87 -3.64 -6.11 -3.87
C ILE A 87 -3.11 -6.50 -2.48
N VAL A 88 -2.75 -5.49 -1.70
CA VAL A 88 -2.22 -5.67 -0.34
C VAL A 88 -3.14 -5.10 0.74
N ASP A 89 -4.01 -4.15 0.40
CA ASP A 89 -5.03 -3.63 1.32
C ASP A 89 -6.21 -3.01 0.55
N ARG A 90 -7.35 -2.87 1.22
CA ARG A 90 -8.49 -2.06 0.81
C ARG A 90 -8.78 -1.05 1.89
N VAL A 91 -8.85 0.22 1.51
CA VAL A 91 -8.94 1.30 2.48
C VAL A 91 -10.08 2.25 2.20
N LEU A 92 -10.59 2.83 3.29
CA LEU A 92 -11.49 3.97 3.29
C LEU A 92 -10.77 5.19 3.86
N LEU A 93 -10.71 6.26 3.08
CA LEU A 93 -10.32 7.58 3.53
C LEU A 93 -11.56 8.36 3.95
N ASP A 94 -11.63 8.80 5.21
CA ASP A 94 -12.66 9.72 5.70
C ASP A 94 -12.30 11.16 5.33
N LEU A 95 -13.01 11.72 4.36
CA LEU A 95 -12.79 13.09 3.85
C LEU A 95 -13.04 14.18 4.91
N LYS A 96 -13.74 13.86 6.01
CA LYS A 96 -13.96 14.81 7.11
C LYS A 96 -12.74 14.87 8.04
N THR A 97 -12.10 13.74 8.29
CA THR A 97 -11.07 13.58 9.33
C THR A 97 -9.68 13.27 8.79
N GLY A 98 -9.51 13.02 7.50
CA GLY A 98 -8.25 12.58 6.90
C GLY A 98 -7.81 11.17 7.32
N ARG A 99 -8.59 10.46 8.13
CA ARG A 99 -8.23 9.13 8.63
C ARG A 99 -8.38 8.06 7.56
N ILE A 100 -7.39 7.18 7.48
CA ILE A 100 -7.39 5.99 6.65
C ILE A 100 -7.77 4.79 7.51
N ARG A 101 -8.65 3.93 6.99
CA ARG A 101 -9.06 2.68 7.64
C ARG A 101 -9.00 1.54 6.65
N SER A 102 -8.25 0.49 6.96
CA SER A 102 -8.35 -0.78 6.27
C SER A 102 -9.73 -1.40 6.50
N THR A 103 -10.32 -2.00 5.47
CA THR A 103 -11.64 -2.65 5.53
C THR A 103 -11.56 -4.17 5.41
N TYR A 104 -10.34 -4.72 5.46
CA TYR A 104 -10.05 -6.15 5.38
C TYR A 104 -9.11 -6.58 6.51
#